data_AF-A0A9D1U515-F1
#
_entry.id   AF-A0A9D1U515-F1
#
_cell.length_a   1.000
_cell.length_b   1.000
_cell.length_c   1.000
_cell.angle_alpha   90.00
_cell.angle_beta   90.00
_cell.angle_gamma   90.00
#
_symmetry.space_group_name_H-M   'P 1'
#
loop_
_entity.id
_entity.type
_entity.pdbx_description
1 polymer ?
#
loop_
_entity_poly.entity_id
_entity_poly.type
_entity_poly.pdbx_seq_one_letter_code
_entity_poly.pdbx_strand_id
1 'polypeptide(L)'
;MKKIWQWLVLLGTVLLTVGGLQQIAHAESVGYTVNAVLPKNQDDASASYFALRVKPNQQQKLAIVIGNESKRSQKYEVNVNQAVTNANGVIDYSQAKPELDSSLKVGIKDVFKETKLPIVTVPAKSTKKVYVEYKMPAQKIQGMILGGINVKKVDTAKKSDQKGVTI
;
A
#
# COMPACT_ATOMS: atom_id res chain seq x y z
N MET A 1 -53.22 -24.94 23.70
CA MET A 1 -52.62 -25.41 22.44
C MET A 1 -52.24 -24.28 21.46
N LYS A 2 -53.07 -23.25 21.24
CA LYS A 2 -52.76 -22.13 20.30
C LYS A 2 -51.52 -21.29 20.65
N LYS A 3 -51.22 -21.07 21.95
CA LYS A 3 -50.07 -20.26 22.36
C LYS A 3 -48.72 -20.94 22.12
N ILE A 4 -48.58 -22.24 22.37
CA ILE A 4 -47.32 -22.98 22.11
C ILE A 4 -46.95 -22.98 20.62
N TRP A 5 -47.94 -23.05 19.73
CA TRP A 5 -47.72 -22.90 18.29
C TRP A 5 -47.13 -21.51 17.95
N GLN A 6 -47.66 -20.44 18.55
CA GLN A 6 -47.16 -19.08 18.31
C GLN A 6 -45.71 -18.91 18.76
N TRP A 7 -45.29 -19.53 19.87
CA TRP A 7 -43.91 -19.47 20.35
C TRP A 7 -42.95 -20.29 19.48
N LEU A 8 -43.38 -21.43 18.93
CA LEU A 8 -42.58 -22.23 17.99
C LEU A 8 -42.38 -21.53 16.64
N VAL A 9 -43.40 -20.84 16.14
CA VAL A 9 -43.29 -20.02 14.91
C VAL A 9 -42.34 -18.84 15.13
N LEU A 10 -42.40 -18.21 16.30
CA LEU A 10 -41.54 -17.07 16.67
C LEU A 10 -40.08 -17.49 16.89
N LEU A 11 -39.84 -18.67 17.48
CA LEU A 11 -38.50 -19.24 17.62
C LEU A 11 -37.92 -19.66 16.26
N GLY A 12 -38.77 -20.20 15.37
CA GLY A 12 -38.39 -20.58 14.00
C GLY A 12 -38.01 -19.38 13.13
N THR A 13 -38.74 -18.26 13.22
CA THR A 13 -38.39 -17.03 12.49
C THR A 13 -37.13 -16.37 13.02
N VAL A 14 -36.90 -16.37 14.34
CA VAL A 14 -35.64 -15.86 14.92
C VAL A 14 -34.43 -16.68 14.45
N LEU A 15 -34.53 -18.01 14.41
CA LEU A 15 -33.47 -18.89 13.89
C LEU A 15 -33.21 -18.69 12.39
N LEU A 16 -34.24 -18.38 11.58
CA LEU A 16 -34.08 -18.07 10.16
C LEU A 16 -33.42 -16.70 9.90
N THR A 17 -33.60 -15.72 10.80
CA THR A 17 -32.98 -14.39 10.66
C THR A 17 -31.51 -14.33 11.06
N VAL A 18 -31.07 -15.21 11.97
CA VAL A 18 -29.69 -15.19 12.50
C VAL A 18 -28.71 -16.02 11.65
N GLY A 19 -29.19 -17.00 10.87
CA GLY A 19 -28.33 -17.87 10.04
C GLY A 19 -28.10 -17.43 8.58
N GLY A 20 -28.84 -16.44 8.08
CA GLY A 20 -29.05 -16.26 6.64
C GLY A 20 -28.06 -15.39 5.85
N LEU A 21 -27.07 -14.75 6.47
CA LEU A 21 -26.15 -13.84 5.76
C LEU A 21 -24.71 -14.00 6.25
N GLN A 22 -24.14 -15.18 6.04
CA GLN A 22 -22.68 -15.28 5.99
C GLN A 22 -22.22 -14.66 4.67
N GLN A 23 -21.90 -13.36 4.69
CA GLN A 23 -21.21 -12.72 3.57
C GLN A 23 -19.82 -13.34 3.46
N ILE A 24 -19.64 -14.23 2.49
CA ILE A 24 -18.31 -14.71 2.11
C ILE A 24 -17.60 -13.54 1.44
N ALA A 25 -16.76 -12.85 2.22
CA ALA A 25 -15.88 -11.82 1.69
C ALA A 25 -14.76 -12.50 0.88
N HIS A 26 -14.86 -12.48 -0.44
CA HIS A 26 -13.75 -12.83 -1.31
C HIS A 26 -12.75 -11.68 -1.33
N ALA A 27 -11.65 -11.81 -0.58
CA ALA A 27 -10.49 -10.97 -0.75
C ALA A 27 -9.88 -11.28 -2.13
N GLU A 28 -10.23 -10.47 -3.13
CA GLU A 28 -9.61 -10.53 -4.45
C GLU A 28 -8.12 -10.20 -4.30
N SER A 29 -7.27 -11.22 -4.47
CA SER A 29 -5.82 -11.03 -4.52
C SER A 29 -5.48 -10.14 -5.70
N VAL A 30 -4.65 -9.12 -5.45
CA VAL A 30 -4.09 -8.24 -6.49
C VAL A 30 -3.19 -8.99 -7.48
N GLY A 31 -2.80 -10.24 -7.18
CA GLY A 31 -2.03 -11.10 -8.08
C GLY A 31 -0.55 -10.77 -8.19
N TYR A 32 -0.04 -9.94 -7.28
CA TYR A 32 1.36 -9.59 -7.13
C TYR A 32 1.70 -9.23 -5.69
N THR A 33 2.98 -9.33 -5.34
CA THR A 33 3.52 -8.96 -4.03
C THR A 33 4.50 -7.81 -4.15
N VAL A 34 4.67 -7.05 -3.07
CA VAL A 34 5.73 -6.03 -2.95
C VAL A 34 6.38 -6.19 -1.58
N ASN A 35 7.70 -6.38 -1.57
CA ASN A 35 8.46 -6.56 -0.33
C ASN A 35 9.62 -5.56 -0.28
N ALA A 36 9.83 -4.95 0.89
CA ALA A 36 10.99 -4.12 1.14
C ALA A 36 12.25 -5.00 1.33
N VAL A 37 13.38 -4.59 0.74
CA VAL A 37 14.69 -5.14 1.08
C VAL A 37 15.31 -4.20 2.11
N LEU A 38 15.18 -4.56 3.38
CA LEU A 38 15.52 -3.70 4.50
C LEU A 38 17.05 -3.47 4.59
N PRO A 39 17.52 -2.20 4.52
CA PRO A 39 18.92 -1.90 4.79
C PRO A 39 19.27 -2.00 6.28
N LYS A 40 20.54 -1.82 6.63
CA LYS A 40 21.03 -1.92 8.03
C LYS A 40 20.61 -0.74 8.92
N ASN A 41 20.32 0.43 8.35
CA ASN A 41 20.02 1.65 9.10
C ASN A 41 18.54 1.76 9.50
N GLN A 42 17.97 0.66 10.01
CA GLN A 42 16.60 0.62 10.52
C GLN A 42 16.57 1.00 12.00
N ASP A 43 15.55 1.77 12.40
CA ASP A 43 15.17 1.91 13.80
C ASP A 43 14.43 0.67 14.32
N ASP A 44 13.72 -0.02 13.42
CA ASP A 44 13.04 -1.28 13.70
C ASP A 44 13.43 -2.33 12.65
N ALA A 45 14.29 -3.27 13.04
CA ALA A 45 14.73 -4.35 12.18
C ALA A 45 13.64 -5.42 11.93
N SER A 46 12.54 -5.40 12.68
CA SER A 46 11.41 -6.31 12.54
C SER A 46 10.31 -5.79 11.62
N ALA A 47 10.34 -4.50 11.29
CA ALA A 47 9.37 -3.87 10.40
C ALA A 47 9.41 -4.47 8.99
N SER A 48 8.26 -4.60 8.33
CA SER A 48 8.17 -4.99 6.92
C SER A 48 8.35 -3.82 5.94
N TYR A 49 8.58 -2.61 6.46
CA TYR A 49 8.69 -1.34 5.74
C TYR A 49 9.99 -0.61 6.12
N PHE A 50 10.27 0.51 5.45
CA PHE A 50 11.49 1.28 5.71
C PHE A 50 11.33 2.24 6.90
N ALA A 51 11.80 1.83 8.09
CA ALA A 51 11.92 2.66 9.29
C ALA A 51 13.35 3.23 9.41
N LEU A 52 13.73 4.17 8.54
CA LEU A 52 15.14 4.56 8.37
C LEU A 52 15.62 5.62 9.37
N ARG A 53 16.74 5.34 10.05
CA ARG A 53 17.53 6.37 10.73
C ARG A 53 18.52 6.98 9.75
N VAL A 54 18.40 8.30 9.53
CA VAL A 54 19.16 9.01 8.49
C VAL A 54 19.90 10.24 9.04
N LYS A 55 20.96 10.64 8.35
CA LYS A 55 21.77 11.83 8.64
C LYS A 55 21.57 12.91 7.55
N PRO A 56 21.87 14.18 7.83
CA PRO A 56 21.89 15.22 6.80
C PRO A 56 22.81 14.84 5.62
N ASN A 57 22.44 15.22 4.40
CA ASN A 57 23.11 14.88 3.15
C ASN A 57 23.24 13.38 2.82
N GLN A 58 22.73 12.48 3.66
CA GLN A 58 22.78 11.05 3.41
C GLN A 58 22.04 10.69 2.13
N GLN A 59 22.67 9.84 1.31
CA GLN A 59 22.10 9.28 0.09
C GLN A 59 22.09 7.77 0.18
N GLN A 60 21.02 7.16 -0.31
CA GLN A 60 20.91 5.71 -0.30
C GLN A 60 19.88 5.25 -1.34
N LYS A 61 20.13 4.07 -1.90
CA LYS A 61 19.17 3.35 -2.73
C LYS A 61 18.39 2.37 -1.87
N LEU A 62 17.07 2.51 -1.87
CA LEU A 62 16.15 1.55 -1.28
C LEU A 62 15.69 0.58 -2.36
N ALA A 63 15.61 -0.70 -2.02
CA ALA A 63 15.22 -1.73 -2.97
C ALA A 63 13.90 -2.37 -2.53
N ILE A 64 12.99 -2.52 -3.48
CA ILE A 64 11.76 -3.30 -3.33
C ILE A 64 11.83 -4.50 -4.28
N VAL A 65 11.14 -5.58 -3.94
CA VAL A 65 10.96 -6.75 -4.81
C VAL A 65 9.50 -6.87 -5.17
N ILE A 66 9.20 -6.73 -6.46
CA ILE A 66 7.87 -6.96 -7.02
C ILE A 66 7.78 -8.40 -7.50
N GLY A 67 6.86 -9.19 -6.95
CA GLY A 67 6.61 -10.58 -7.36
C GLY A 67 5.35 -10.67 -8.22
N ASN A 68 5.44 -11.23 -9.42
CA ASN A 68 4.29 -11.46 -10.30
C ASN A 68 3.79 -12.89 -10.12
N GLU A 69 2.62 -13.05 -9.51
CA GLU A 69 2.03 -14.37 -9.27
C GLU A 69 1.20 -14.87 -10.47
N SER A 70 0.99 -14.04 -11.49
CA SER A 70 0.19 -14.41 -12.65
C SER A 70 0.96 -15.31 -13.62
N LYS A 71 0.21 -15.96 -14.53
CA LYS A 71 0.74 -16.79 -15.62
C LYS A 71 1.19 -15.97 -16.84
N ARG A 72 1.15 -14.64 -16.78
CA ARG A 72 1.51 -13.75 -17.90
C ARG A 72 2.48 -12.69 -17.41
N SER A 73 3.26 -12.13 -18.33
CA SER A 73 4.05 -10.93 -18.03
C SER A 73 3.13 -9.79 -17.61
N GLN A 74 3.49 -9.06 -16.56
CA GLN A 74 2.72 -7.93 -16.04
C GLN A 74 3.57 -6.67 -16.02
N LYS A 75 2.89 -5.52 -16.14
CA LYS A 75 3.50 -4.20 -16.06
C LYS A 75 3.02 -3.52 -14.79
N TYR A 76 3.92 -2.81 -14.12
CA TYR A 76 3.63 -2.11 -12.88
C TYR A 76 4.09 -0.66 -12.97
N GLU A 77 3.23 0.24 -12.52
CA GLU A 77 3.58 1.62 -12.21
C GLU A 77 4.07 1.67 -10.75
N VAL A 78 5.21 2.33 -10.53
CA VAL A 78 5.81 2.49 -9.20
C VAL A 78 5.95 3.97 -8.92
N ASN A 79 5.30 4.45 -7.86
CA ASN A 79 5.35 5.83 -7.39
C ASN A 79 5.82 5.88 -5.93
N VAL A 80 6.58 6.91 -5.58
CA VAL A 80 6.92 7.27 -4.20
C VAL A 80 6.05 8.46 -3.82
N ASN A 81 5.08 8.22 -2.95
CA ASN A 81 4.01 9.17 -2.66
C ASN A 81 4.20 9.79 -1.27
N GLN A 82 3.84 11.06 -1.16
CA GLN A 82 3.69 11.74 0.13
C GLN A 82 2.51 11.12 0.88
N ALA A 83 2.73 10.76 2.14
CA ALA A 83 1.64 10.35 3.02
C ALA A 83 0.78 11.57 3.34
N VAL A 84 -0.54 11.42 3.24
CA VAL A 84 -1.54 12.44 3.60
C VAL A 84 -2.66 11.81 4.41
N THR A 85 -3.35 12.61 5.21
CA THR A 85 -4.54 12.15 5.92
C THR A 85 -5.76 12.36 5.00
N ASN A 86 -6.51 11.30 4.73
CA ASN A 86 -7.72 11.39 3.91
C ASN A 86 -8.93 11.90 4.74
N ALA A 87 -10.06 12.13 4.07
CA ALA A 87 -11.29 12.65 4.70
C ALA A 87 -11.85 11.76 5.84
N ASN A 88 -11.44 10.50 5.93
CA ASN A 88 -11.82 9.58 6.99
C ASN A 88 -10.83 9.59 8.16
N GLY A 89 -9.82 10.47 8.17
CA GLY A 89 -8.81 10.53 9.21
C GLY A 89 -7.75 9.42 9.13
N VAL A 90 -7.67 8.71 7.98
CA VAL A 90 -6.73 7.59 7.78
C VAL A 90 -5.57 8.05 6.90
N ILE A 91 -4.36 7.56 7.19
CA ILE A 91 -3.18 7.84 6.37
C ILE A 91 -3.31 7.13 5.02
N ASP A 92 -3.17 7.90 3.95
CA ASP A 92 -3.22 7.46 2.57
C ASP A 92 -1.86 7.67 1.88
N TYR A 93 -1.40 6.62 1.21
CA TYR A 93 -0.13 6.53 0.49
C TYR A 93 -0.33 6.28 -1.02
N SER A 94 -1.58 6.22 -1.48
CA SER A 94 -1.93 5.79 -2.83
C SER A 94 -2.04 6.94 -3.85
N GLN A 95 -2.03 8.18 -3.37
CA GLN A 95 -2.19 9.39 -4.15
C GLN A 95 -0.86 9.82 -4.77
N ALA A 96 -0.79 9.84 -6.11
CA ALA A 96 0.40 10.31 -6.82
C ALA A 96 0.57 11.84 -6.76
N LYS A 97 -0.53 12.58 -6.61
CA LYS A 97 -0.56 14.05 -6.56
C LYS A 97 -1.57 14.51 -5.50
N PRO A 98 -1.29 14.27 -4.21
CA PRO A 98 -2.17 14.74 -3.14
C PRO A 98 -2.08 16.27 -3.01
N GLU A 99 -3.11 16.87 -2.46
CA GLU A 99 -3.05 18.22 -1.92
C GLU A 99 -2.19 18.21 -0.65
N LEU A 100 -1.25 19.15 -0.55
CA LEU A 100 -0.29 19.19 0.55
C LEU A 100 -0.63 20.32 1.51
N ASP A 101 -0.51 20.03 2.80
CA ASP A 101 -0.65 21.04 3.84
C ASP A 101 0.45 22.09 3.72
N SER A 102 0.08 23.37 3.82
CA SER A 102 1.00 24.50 3.71
C SER A 102 2.13 24.50 4.75
N SER A 103 1.96 23.79 5.87
CA SER A 103 2.96 23.63 6.93
C SER A 103 4.04 22.58 6.61
N LEU A 104 3.87 21.78 5.56
CA LEU A 104 4.85 20.76 5.16
C LEU A 104 6.13 21.42 4.61
N LYS A 105 7.18 21.43 5.43
CA LYS A 105 8.47 22.05 5.08
C LYS A 105 9.40 21.18 4.22
N VAL A 106 9.39 19.87 4.48
CA VAL A 106 10.20 18.87 3.78
C VAL A 106 9.37 17.62 3.60
N GLY A 107 9.11 17.25 2.34
CA GLY A 107 8.32 16.08 1.97
C GLY A 107 9.05 15.14 1.01
N ILE A 108 8.31 14.15 0.51
CA ILE A 108 8.84 13.10 -0.36
C ILE A 108 9.47 13.66 -1.64
N LYS A 109 8.90 14.71 -2.22
CA LYS A 109 9.42 15.35 -3.45
C LYS A 109 10.76 16.08 -3.23
N ASP A 110 11.08 16.47 -2.00
CA ASP A 110 12.33 17.15 -1.67
C ASP A 110 13.48 16.17 -1.45
N VAL A 111 13.15 14.92 -1.08
CA VAL A 111 14.15 13.89 -0.76
C VAL A 111 14.31 12.81 -1.82
N PHE A 112 13.27 12.49 -2.59
CA PHE A 112 13.37 11.54 -3.71
C PHE A 112 13.56 12.28 -5.02
N LYS A 113 14.65 11.95 -5.73
CA LYS A 113 14.97 12.56 -7.03
C LYS A 113 13.89 12.29 -8.07
N GLU A 114 13.34 11.08 -8.05
CA GLU A 114 12.24 10.65 -8.91
C GLU A 114 11.15 10.04 -8.04
N THR A 115 9.94 10.59 -8.15
CA THR A 115 8.75 10.09 -7.44
C THR A 115 7.88 9.20 -8.31
N LYS A 116 8.15 9.13 -9.62
CA LYS A 116 7.52 8.19 -10.55
C LYS A 116 8.60 7.50 -11.36
N LEU A 117 8.63 6.17 -11.30
CA LEU A 117 9.62 5.35 -12.00
C LEU A 117 9.10 4.93 -13.39
N PRO A 118 10.00 4.54 -14.30
CA PRO A 118 9.63 3.88 -15.53
C PRO A 118 8.80 2.61 -15.26
N ILE A 119 7.90 2.28 -16.20
CA ILE A 119 7.06 1.08 -16.09
C ILE A 119 7.93 -0.17 -15.91
N VAL A 120 7.63 -0.92 -14.86
CA VAL A 120 8.35 -2.14 -14.50
C VAL A 120 7.62 -3.34 -15.09
N THR A 121 8.22 -3.98 -16.10
CA THR A 121 7.75 -5.28 -16.59
C THR A 121 8.36 -6.41 -15.75
N VAL A 122 7.52 -7.31 -15.23
CA VAL A 122 7.90 -8.52 -14.51
C VAL A 122 7.32 -9.75 -15.21
N PRO A 123 8.15 -10.69 -15.69
CA PRO A 123 7.67 -11.92 -16.33
C PRO A 123 6.73 -12.74 -15.44
N ALA A 124 5.96 -13.64 -16.07
CA ALA A 124 5.09 -14.57 -15.35
C ALA A 124 5.85 -15.35 -14.27
N LYS A 125 5.23 -15.56 -13.11
CA LYS A 125 5.78 -16.37 -12.01
C LYS A 125 7.23 -16.01 -11.61
N SER A 126 7.58 -14.73 -11.66
CA SER A 126 8.92 -14.25 -11.36
C SER A 126 8.92 -12.99 -10.51
N THR A 127 10.10 -12.60 -10.02
CA THR A 127 10.30 -11.41 -9.22
C THR A 127 11.25 -10.44 -9.90
N LYS A 128 11.07 -9.13 -9.67
CA LYS A 128 12.00 -8.10 -10.10
C LYS A 128 12.33 -7.15 -8.96
N LYS A 129 13.62 -6.90 -8.76
CA LYS A 129 14.13 -5.90 -7.83
C LYS A 129 14.10 -4.52 -8.49
N VAL A 130 13.55 -3.54 -7.80
CA VAL A 130 13.39 -2.15 -8.26
C VAL A 130 14.02 -1.24 -7.20
N TYR A 131 14.69 -0.18 -7.64
CA TYR A 131 15.40 0.74 -6.75
C TYR A 131 14.80 2.13 -6.80
N VAL A 132 14.66 2.77 -5.64
CA VAL A 132 14.36 4.20 -5.49
C VAL A 132 15.51 4.85 -4.73
N GLU A 133 15.89 6.05 -5.13
CA GLU A 133 17.04 6.75 -4.54
C GLU A 133 16.56 8.02 -3.83
N TYR A 134 17.00 8.17 -2.58
CA TYR A 134 16.75 9.40 -1.80
C TYR A 134 18.05 10.11 -1.45
N LYS A 135 17.92 11.42 -1.24
CA LYS A 135 18.94 12.32 -0.69
C LYS A 135 18.31 13.19 0.39
N MET A 136 18.82 13.08 1.62
CA MET A 136 18.38 13.95 2.71
C MET A 136 18.90 15.39 2.52
N PRO A 137 18.14 16.41 2.94
CA PRO A 137 18.60 17.79 2.94
C PRO A 137 19.84 17.96 3.82
N ALA A 138 20.58 19.05 3.59
CA ALA A 138 21.73 19.43 4.39
C ALA A 138 21.33 19.87 5.82
N GLN A 139 20.11 20.40 5.98
CA GLN A 139 19.57 20.75 7.27
C GLN A 139 18.95 19.53 7.95
N LYS A 140 19.22 19.36 9.24
CA LYS A 140 18.61 18.30 10.04
C LYS A 140 17.12 18.59 10.19
N ILE A 141 16.29 17.60 9.85
CA ILE A 141 14.85 17.63 10.13
C ILE A 141 14.59 17.24 11.59
N GLN A 142 13.57 17.85 12.19
CA GLN A 142 13.00 17.39 13.45
C GLN A 142 11.75 16.57 13.14
N GLY A 143 11.72 15.32 13.56
CA GLY A 143 10.62 14.38 13.25
C GLY A 143 10.93 13.41 12.12
N MET A 144 9.90 13.00 11.39
CA MET A 144 9.96 11.97 10.35
C MET A 144 9.33 12.48 9.06
N ILE A 145 9.91 12.11 7.92
CA ILE A 145 9.26 12.23 6.62
C ILE A 145 8.51 10.93 6.38
N LEU A 146 7.20 11.01 6.22
CA LEU A 146 6.36 9.85 5.97
C LEU A 146 5.91 9.82 4.51
N GLY A 147 6.03 8.65 3.89
CA GLY A 147 5.58 8.39 2.53
C GLY A 147 5.45 6.89 2.30
N GLY A 148 5.09 6.52 1.07
CA GLY A 148 4.91 5.12 0.71
C GLY A 148 5.34 4.86 -0.73
N ILE A 149 5.92 3.69 -0.97
CA ILE A 149 6.19 3.21 -2.32
C ILE A 149 4.96 2.45 -2.78
N ASN A 150 4.17 3.10 -3.62
CA ASN A 150 2.94 2.55 -4.16
C ASN A 150 3.19 1.90 -5.53
N VAL A 151 2.87 0.61 -5.61
CA VAL A 151 2.98 -0.19 -6.82
C VAL A 151 1.57 -0.52 -7.31
N LYS A 152 1.22 -0.12 -8.52
CA LYS A 152 -0.06 -0.42 -9.18
C LYS A 152 0.18 -1.24 -10.43
N LYS A 153 -0.57 -2.31 -10.60
CA LYS A 153 -0.58 -3.10 -11.84
C LYS A 153 -1.23 -2.28 -12.96
N VAL A 154 -0.59 -2.21 -14.13
CA VAL A 154 -1.13 -1.54 -15.32
C VAL A 154 -1.90 -2.56 -16.14
N ASP A 155 -3.23 -2.52 -16.14
CA ASP A 155 -4.03 -3.39 -17.01
C ASP A 155 -4.27 -2.72 -18.36
N THR A 156 -4.08 -3.48 -19.45
CA THR A 156 -4.38 -3.04 -20.82
C THR A 156 -5.88 -3.11 -21.17
N ALA A 157 -6.73 -3.65 -20.29
CA ALA A 157 -8.16 -3.81 -20.54
C ALA A 157 -9.01 -3.30 -19.35
N LYS A 158 -9.69 -2.17 -19.60
CA LYS A 158 -10.71 -1.48 -18.76
C LYS A 158 -10.26 -0.88 -17.42
N LYS A 159 -10.56 0.41 -17.27
CA LYS A 159 -10.53 1.17 -16.01
C LYS A 159 -11.61 0.64 -15.06
N SER A 160 -11.27 -0.27 -14.16
CA SER A 160 -11.96 -0.36 -12.87
C SER A 160 -10.97 0.05 -11.78
N ASP A 161 -11.46 0.52 -10.64
CA ASP A 161 -10.63 0.97 -9.51
C ASP A 161 -9.54 -0.06 -9.17
N GLN A 162 -8.32 0.22 -9.64
CA GLN A 162 -7.22 -0.73 -9.56
C GLN A 162 -6.61 -0.67 -8.16
N LYS A 163 -6.66 -1.82 -7.49
CA LYS A 163 -6.03 -2.03 -6.19
C LYS A 163 -4.51 -1.97 -6.34
N GLY A 164 -3.86 -1.14 -5.52
CA GLY A 164 -2.41 -1.01 -5.42
C GLY A 164 -1.88 -1.65 -4.15
N VAL A 165 -0.58 -1.94 -4.11
CA VAL A 165 0.13 -2.35 -2.91
C VAL A 165 1.07 -1.22 -2.53
N THR A 166 1.07 -0.81 -1.27
CA THR A 166 1.98 0.21 -0.74
C THR A 166 2.80 -0.38 0.40
N ILE A 167 4.09 -0.06 0.43
CA ILE A 167 5.02 -0.38 1.52
C ILE A 167 5.80 0.86 1.96
#